data_AF-A0AAD8YZ56-F1
#
_entry.id   AF-A0AAD8YZ56-F1
#
_cell.length_a   1.000
_cell.length_b   1.000
_cell.length_c   1.000
_cell.angle_alpha   90.00
_cell.angle_beta   90.00
_cell.angle_gamma   90.00
#
_symmetry.space_group_name_H-M   'P 1'
#
loop_
_entity.id
_entity.type
_entity.pdbx_description
1 polymer ?
#
loop_
_entity_poly.entity_id
_entity_poly.type
_entity_poly.pdbx_seq_one_letter_code
_entity_poly.pdbx_strand_id
1 'polypeptide(L)' 'MRQETPLYSDDDFTYDYEVIRRGGLIFAAVLFCLGIAIIFSKRLTCGDKRPTKPMNTDEL' A
#
# COMPACT_ATOMS: atom_id res chain seq x y z
N MET A 1 -31.54 -29.44 35.34
CA MET A 1 -30.89 -30.03 34.15
C MET A 1 -30.24 -28.89 33.38
N ARG A 2 -28.93 -28.97 33.12
CA ARG A 2 -28.23 -28.02 32.26
C ARG A 2 -28.60 -28.39 30.82
N GLN A 3 -29.43 -27.60 30.15
CA GLN A 3 -29.68 -27.75 28.72
C GLN A 3 -28.52 -27.09 27.99
N GLU A 4 -27.57 -27.90 27.55
CA GLU A 4 -26.58 -27.52 26.55
C GLU A 4 -27.20 -27.82 25.18
N THR A 5 -28.19 -27.02 24.78
CA THR A 5 -28.60 -26.97 23.38
C THR A 5 -27.47 -26.26 22.64
N PRO A 6 -26.77 -26.88 21.67
CA PRO A 6 -25.94 -26.10 20.77
C PRO A 6 -26.92 -25.23 20.00
N LEU A 7 -27.08 -23.97 20.44
CA LEU A 7 -27.86 -22.98 19.74
C LEU A 7 -27.12 -22.72 18.44
N TYR A 8 -27.47 -23.48 17.42
CA TYR A 8 -27.28 -23.05 16.05
C TYR A 8 -28.37 -22.02 15.79
N SER A 9 -28.16 -20.84 16.35
CA SER A 9 -28.98 -19.66 16.12
C SER A 9 -28.59 -19.08 14.76
N ASP A 10 -29.53 -18.42 14.06
CA ASP A 10 -29.41 -17.91 12.68
C ASP A 10 -28.17 -17.01 12.40
N ASP A 11 -27.38 -16.71 13.42
CA ASP A 11 -26.08 -16.04 13.40
C ASP A 11 -24.97 -16.80 12.65
N ASP A 12 -25.02 -18.12 12.50
CA ASP A 12 -23.97 -18.87 11.77
C ASP A 12 -23.92 -18.53 10.27
N PHE A 13 -25.04 -18.04 9.70
CA PHE A 13 -25.11 -17.60 8.30
C PHE A 13 -24.92 -16.09 8.11
N THR A 14 -24.68 -15.33 9.19
CA THR A 14 -24.53 -13.88 9.11
C THR A 14 -23.06 -13.51 8.98
N TYR A 15 -22.63 -13.19 7.77
CA TYR A 15 -21.27 -12.74 7.53
C TYR A 15 -21.13 -11.23 7.78
N ASP A 16 -20.18 -10.85 8.63
CA ASP A 16 -19.91 -9.45 8.98
C ASP A 16 -19.14 -8.72 7.86
N TYR A 17 -19.90 -8.28 6.85
CA TYR A 17 -19.39 -7.44 5.77
C TYR A 17 -18.98 -6.05 6.23
N GLU A 18 -19.38 -5.61 7.43
CA GLU A 18 -19.04 -4.29 7.93
C GLU A 18 -17.54 -4.20 8.19
N VAL A 19 -16.98 -5.22 8.84
CA VAL A 19 -15.55 -5.34 9.09
C VAL A 19 -14.75 -5.40 7.79
N ILE A 20 -15.16 -6.25 6.85
CA ILE A 20 -14.41 -6.44 5.59
C ILE A 20 -14.49 -5.22 4.69
N ARG A 21 -15.65 -4.55 4.64
CA ARG A 21 -15.80 -3.30 3.90
C ARG A 21 -14.91 -2.22 4.48
N ARG A 22 -14.93 -2.00 5.79
CA ARG A 22 -14.07 -1.03 6.48
C ARG A 22 -12.59 -1.36 6.28
N GLY A 23 -12.22 -2.62 6.44
CA GLY A 23 -10.85 -3.10 6.20
C GLY A 23 -10.40 -2.87 4.75
N GLY A 24 -11.25 -3.17 3.78
CA GLY A 24 -10.97 -2.94 2.36
C GLY A 24 -10.79 -1.46 2.01
N LEU A 25 -11.59 -0.57 2.59
CA LEU A 25 -11.46 0.89 2.40
C LEU A 25 -10.13 1.41 2.97
N ILE A 26 -9.75 0.97 4.17
CA ILE A 26 -8.46 1.32 4.79
C ILE A 26 -7.30 0.80 3.94
N PHE A 27 -7.36 -0.46 3.52
CA PHE A 27 -6.32 -1.08 2.70
C PHE A 27 -6.15 -0.35 1.36
N ALA A 28 -7.25 -0.02 0.68
CA ALA A 28 -7.23 0.75 -0.56
C ALA A 28 -6.58 2.13 -0.37
N ALA A 29 -6.93 2.85 0.70
CA ALA A 29 -6.34 4.15 1.01
C ALA A 29 -4.83 4.05 1.27
N VAL A 30 -4.38 3.05 2.04
CA VAL A 30 -2.95 2.81 2.34
C VAL A 30 -2.17 2.52 1.07
N LEU A 31 -2.65 1.61 0.21
CA LEU A 31 -1.99 1.29 -1.05
C LEU A 31 -1.94 2.48 -2.00
N PHE A 32 -3.00 3.28 -2.06
CA PHE A 32 -3.05 4.47 -2.88
C PHE A 32 -2.01 5.51 -2.43
N CYS A 33 -1.94 5.79 -1.12
CA CYS A 33 -0.92 6.67 -0.56
C CYS A 33 0.50 6.13 -0.78
N LEU A 34 0.71 4.82 -0.62
CA LEU A 34 2.00 4.19 -0.88
C LEU A 34 2.40 4.29 -2.36
N GLY A 35 1.46 4.06 -3.29
CA GLY A 35 1.68 4.19 -4.72
C GLY A 35 2.05 5.61 -5.13
N ILE A 36 1.32 6.61 -4.62
CA ILE A 36 1.66 8.03 -4.82
C ILE A 36 3.03 8.34 -4.22
N ALA A 37 3.30 7.91 -2.98
CA ALA A 37 4.58 8.17 -2.32
C ALA A 37 5.76 7.61 -3.13
N ILE A 38 5.64 6.40 -3.68
CA ILE A 38 6.68 5.78 -4.51
C ILE A 38 6.92 6.59 -5.81
N ILE A 39 5.85 6.98 -6.50
CA ILE A 39 5.94 7.76 -7.75
C ILE A 39 6.57 9.14 -7.48
N PHE A 40 6.10 9.83 -6.44
CA PHE A 40 6.60 11.15 -6.06
C PHE A 40 7.98 11.14 -5.42
N SER A 41 8.44 9.98 -4.93
CA SER A 41 9.73 9.89 -4.24
C SER A 41 10.89 10.36 -5.10
N LYS A 42 10.78 10.45 -6.44
CA LYS A 42 11.80 10.99 -7.38
C LYS A 42 13.24 10.45 -7.16
N ARG A 43 13.39 9.41 -6.33
CA ARG A 43 14.62 8.74 -5.93
C ARG A 43 14.87 7.48 -6.74
N LEU A 44 13.92 7.09 -7.61
CA LEU A 44 14.23 6.35 -8.83
C LEU A 44 14.84 7.31 -9.86
N THR A 45 15.87 8.04 -9.43
CA THR A 45 16.88 8.62 -10.29
C THR A 45 17.42 7.46 -11.13
N CYS A 46 16.80 7.23 -12.29
CA CYS A 46 17.59 7.01 -13.49
C CYS A 46 18.58 8.16 -13.49
N GLY A 47 19.75 7.88 -12.92
CA GLY A 47 20.81 8.84 -12.80
C GLY A 47 21.09 9.32 -14.20
N ASP A 48 20.79 10.59 -14.45
CA ASP A 48 21.36 11.35 -15.55
C ASP A 48 22.85 11.48 -15.21
N LYS A 49 23.58 10.36 -15.31
CA LYS A 49 25.03 10.35 -15.39
C LYS A 49 25.33 10.85 -16.79
N ARG A 50 25.18 12.16 -16.97
CA ARG A 50 25.93 12.86 -18.00
C ARG A 50 27.36 12.85 -17.48
N PRO A 51 28.31 12.12 -18.08
CA PRO A 51 29.70 12.44 -17.86
C PRO A 51 29.87 13.87 -18.39
N THR A 52 29.99 14.83 -17.48
CA THR A 52 30.60 16.13 -17.81
C THR A 52 31.94 15.80 -18.44
N LYS A 53 32.01 15.93 -19.76
CA LYS A 53 33.26 15.93 -20.50
C LYS A 53 34.19 16.91 -19.76
N PRO A 54 35.35 16.50 -19.25
CA PRO A 54 36.27 17.46 -18.65
C PRO A 54 36.62 18.46 -19.76
N MET A 55 36.25 19.73 -19.58
CA MET A 55 36.82 20.81 -20.37
C MET A 55 38.32 20.79 -20.07
N ASN A 56 39.10 20.42 -21.07
CA ASN A 56 40.54 20.57 -21.04
C ASN A 56 40.82 22.09 -20.97
N THR A 57 41.45 22.53 -19.88
CA THR A 57 41.83 23.92 -19.63
C THR A 57 43.34 24.15 -19.85
N ASP A 58 43.97 23.40 -20.77
CA ASP A 58 45.41 23.51 -21.03
C ASP A 58 45.76 24.51 -22.15
N GLU A 59 44.85 25.44 -22.49
CA GLU A 59 45.10 26.51 -23.48
C GLU A 59 45.07 27.92 -22.88
N LEU A 60 45.99 28.22 -21.95
CA LEU A 60 46.45 29.60 -21.69
C LEU A 60 47.90 29.66 -21.20
#